data_AF-A0AAE1TLV8-F1
#
_entry.id   AF-A0AAE1TLV8-F1
#
_cell.length_a   1.000
_cell.length_b   1.000
_cell.length_c   1.000
_cell.angle_alpha   90.00
_cell.angle_beta   90.00
_cell.angle_gamma   90.00
#
_symmetry.space_group_name_H-M   'P 1'
#
loop_
_entity.id
_entity.type
_entity.pdbx_description
1 polymer ?
#
loop_
_entity_poly.entity_id
_entity_poly.type
_entity_poly.pdbx_seq_one_letter_code
_entity_poly.pdbx_strand_id
1 'polypeptide(L)'
;MSSYESYEPSTHPWGPSIFLIAFLSIVVSFCSPYWLANDGELEEGHFLNTGLWEVCFTNYHDYTYRYDRIYDGCYWTLDEEMHVIEDQLRRPISMFTTYWLQAENKAYGTAMERLGLWTQCFRSLTVPKDVYRERFFVGCRWMFDPFTTGYEDVREMLQAPFFVTVQVFFTFCFTLSLIGTALTGILVLCPGEDFERSVLKIAYIDLFVAWFFGFIAVIVFGAMGDNRDWMPHWDHNHLSWSYGLAVVGVVAEFVAAVLFWVEYRIQKRKESYRQNHGVFTLEGTKT
;
A
#
# COMPACT_ATOMS: atom_id res chain seq x y z
N MET A 1 12.22 15.72 42.62
CA MET A 1 10.96 15.01 42.29
C MET A 1 9.92 16.08 42.01
N SER A 2 8.94 15.81 41.15
CA SER A 2 7.92 16.78 40.70
C SER A 2 8.47 18.00 39.93
N SER A 3 8.76 17.78 38.64
CA SER A 3 8.72 18.83 37.59
C SER A 3 7.83 18.41 36.41
N TYR A 4 7.56 17.11 36.27
CA TYR A 4 6.64 16.51 35.30
C TYR A 4 5.14 16.64 35.66
N GLU A 5 4.83 17.09 36.88
CA GLU A 5 3.50 16.90 37.50
C GLU A 5 2.50 18.04 37.21
N SER A 6 2.85 18.95 36.31
CA SER A 6 1.99 20.05 35.84
C SER A 6 2.31 20.53 34.41
N TYR A 7 2.86 19.66 33.56
CA TYR A 7 3.01 19.98 32.14
C TYR A 7 1.68 19.76 31.40
N GLU A 8 0.92 20.84 31.20
CA GLU A 8 -0.23 20.83 30.30
C GLU A 8 0.27 20.73 28.84
N PRO A 9 -0.12 19.69 28.08
CA PRO A 9 0.34 19.52 26.69
C PRO A 9 -0.14 20.71 25.83
N SER A 10 0.77 21.27 25.04
CA SER A 10 0.50 22.51 24.30
C SER A 10 -0.06 22.28 22.89
N THR A 11 -0.04 21.03 22.44
CA THR A 11 -0.74 20.47 21.27
C THR A 11 -2.26 20.50 21.46
N HIS A 12 -2.98 21.13 20.54
CA HIS A 12 -4.45 21.11 20.54
C HIS A 12 -4.98 19.81 19.92
N PRO A 13 -6.12 19.28 20.38
CA PRO A 13 -6.64 17.99 19.91
C PRO A 13 -7.01 17.95 18.42
N TRP A 14 -7.21 19.11 17.80
CA TRP A 14 -7.62 19.23 16.39
C TRP A 14 -6.61 18.67 15.40
N GLY A 15 -5.30 18.91 15.60
CA GLY A 15 -4.24 18.39 14.72
C GLY A 15 -4.21 16.85 14.71
N PRO A 16 -4.02 16.20 15.87
CA PRO A 16 -4.06 14.73 15.97
C PRO A 16 -5.39 14.11 15.53
N SER A 17 -6.53 14.77 15.79
CA SER A 17 -7.85 14.23 15.40
C SER A 17 -8.06 14.24 13.89
N ILE A 18 -7.68 15.33 13.20
CA ILE A 18 -7.76 15.42 11.73
C ILE A 18 -6.74 14.48 11.10
N PHE A 19 -5.54 14.37 11.67
CA PHE A 19 -4.54 13.41 11.21
C PHE A 19 -5.02 11.95 11.34
N LEU A 20 -5.69 11.58 12.44
CA LEU A 20 -6.24 10.23 12.59
C LEU A 20 -7.29 9.91 11.51
N ILE A 21 -8.16 10.87 11.17
CA ILE A 21 -9.13 10.72 10.08
C ILE A 21 -8.41 10.58 8.72
N ALA A 22 -7.37 11.37 8.48
CA ALA A 22 -6.53 11.28 7.29
C ALA A 22 -5.89 9.89 7.15
N PHE A 23 -5.17 9.45 8.18
CA PHE A 23 -4.48 8.16 8.22
C PHE A 23 -5.43 6.98 8.01
N LEU A 24 -6.58 6.95 8.70
CA LEU A 24 -7.57 5.89 8.50
C LEU A 24 -8.12 5.85 7.07
N SER A 25 -8.35 7.02 6.46
CA SER A 25 -8.83 7.11 5.07
C SER A 25 -7.76 6.63 4.07
N ILE A 26 -6.49 7.00 4.29
CA ILE A 26 -5.34 6.56 3.49
C ILE A 26 -5.12 5.05 3.63
N VAL A 27 -5.17 4.49 4.85
CA VAL A 27 -5.04 3.04 5.10
C VAL A 27 -6.15 2.24 4.41
N VAL A 28 -7.41 2.67 4.53
CA VAL A 28 -8.54 1.99 3.88
C VAL A 28 -8.40 2.07 2.35
N SER A 29 -8.06 3.24 1.81
CA SER A 29 -7.83 3.41 0.37
C SER A 29 -6.67 2.56 -0.16
N PHE A 30 -5.55 2.53 0.57
CA PHE A 30 -4.35 1.76 0.22
C PHE A 30 -4.63 0.25 0.13
N CYS A 31 -5.44 -0.29 1.05
CA CYS A 31 -5.70 -1.73 1.15
C CYS A 31 -6.93 -2.23 0.38
N SER A 32 -7.66 -1.37 -0.35
CA SER A 32 -8.97 -1.70 -0.93
C SER A 32 -8.95 -1.82 -2.47
N PRO A 33 -9.66 -2.79 -3.05
CA PRO A 33 -9.70 -3.00 -4.50
C PRO A 33 -10.75 -2.13 -5.22
N TYR A 34 -11.01 -0.90 -4.75
CA TYR A 34 -12.14 -0.04 -5.20
C TYR A 34 -11.73 1.42 -5.49
N TRP A 35 -10.65 1.59 -6.26
CA TRP A 35 -10.28 2.88 -6.85
C TRP A 35 -11.08 3.16 -8.14
N LEU A 36 -11.28 2.13 -8.95
CA LEU A 36 -12.17 2.11 -10.12
C LEU A 36 -13.10 0.89 -10.02
N ALA A 37 -14.36 1.02 -10.44
CA ALA A 37 -15.31 -0.09 -10.51
C ALA A 37 -16.19 0.05 -11.76
N ASN A 38 -16.71 -1.07 -12.25
CA ASN A 38 -17.73 -1.10 -13.30
C ASN A 38 -19.12 -0.77 -12.72
N ASP A 39 -20.01 -0.21 -13.54
CA ASP A 39 -21.39 0.12 -13.16
C ASP A 39 -22.33 -1.10 -13.04
N GLY A 40 -22.01 -2.19 -13.75
CA GLY A 40 -22.84 -3.39 -13.84
C GLY A 40 -24.05 -3.25 -14.81
N GLU A 41 -24.08 -2.23 -15.67
CA GLU A 41 -25.13 -2.05 -16.69
C GLU A 41 -24.87 -2.87 -17.97
N LEU A 42 -23.63 -3.28 -18.22
CA LEU A 42 -23.23 -4.04 -19.40
C LEU A 42 -23.30 -5.57 -19.18
N GLU A 43 -24.07 -6.30 -19.99
CA GLU A 43 -24.16 -7.78 -19.90
C GLU A 43 -22.83 -8.50 -20.19
N GLU A 44 -21.91 -7.86 -20.93
CA GLU A 44 -20.53 -8.33 -21.19
C GLU A 44 -19.49 -7.52 -20.38
N GLY A 45 -19.86 -7.11 -19.16
CA GLY A 45 -19.04 -6.37 -18.19
C GLY A 45 -17.86 -7.17 -17.62
N HIS A 46 -16.85 -7.42 -18.46
CA HIS A 46 -15.72 -8.29 -18.14
C HIS A 46 -14.74 -7.77 -17.08
N PHE A 47 -14.69 -6.46 -16.85
CA PHE A 47 -13.94 -5.85 -15.74
C PHE A 47 -14.92 -5.54 -14.61
N LEU A 48 -14.54 -5.84 -13.36
CA LEU A 48 -15.39 -5.62 -12.19
C LEU A 48 -14.91 -4.42 -11.38
N ASN A 49 -13.65 -4.44 -10.93
CA ASN A 49 -13.08 -3.42 -10.05
C ASN A 49 -11.55 -3.52 -9.98
N THR A 50 -10.88 -2.41 -9.65
CA THR A 50 -9.47 -2.41 -9.26
C THR A 50 -9.16 -1.40 -8.16
N GLY A 51 -8.23 -1.74 -7.30
CA GLY A 51 -7.46 -0.82 -6.47
C GLY A 51 -5.98 -0.96 -6.75
N LEU A 52 -5.14 -0.23 -6.02
CA LEU A 52 -3.69 -0.16 -6.29
C LEU A 52 -3.02 -1.53 -6.50
N TRP A 53 -3.40 -2.54 -5.72
CA TRP A 53 -2.72 -3.84 -5.66
C TRP A 53 -3.49 -5.01 -6.27
N GLU A 54 -4.78 -4.85 -6.55
CA GLU A 54 -5.67 -5.95 -6.94
C GLU A 54 -6.65 -5.48 -8.03
N VAL A 55 -6.90 -6.35 -9.01
CA VAL A 55 -7.87 -6.16 -10.09
C VAL A 55 -8.72 -7.41 -10.24
N CYS A 56 -10.03 -7.25 -10.44
CA CYS A 56 -10.99 -8.33 -10.59
C CYS A 56 -11.64 -8.29 -11.98
N PHE A 57 -11.64 -9.44 -12.66
CA PHE A 57 -12.27 -9.66 -13.95
C PHE A 57 -13.30 -10.79 -13.84
N THR A 58 -14.25 -10.85 -14.77
CA THR A 58 -15.06 -12.05 -14.98
C THR A 58 -15.18 -12.40 -16.46
N ASN A 59 -14.91 -13.68 -16.76
CA ASN A 59 -14.94 -14.26 -18.10
C ASN A 59 -14.20 -13.42 -19.18
N TYR A 60 -13.17 -12.66 -18.84
CA TYR A 60 -12.48 -11.74 -19.77
C TYR A 60 -11.62 -12.52 -20.76
N HIS A 61 -11.76 -12.22 -22.05
CA HIS A 61 -11.00 -12.85 -23.14
C HIS A 61 -9.98 -11.86 -23.73
N ASP A 62 -8.71 -12.27 -23.79
CA ASP A 62 -7.69 -11.55 -24.55
C ASP A 62 -7.69 -12.01 -26.02
N TYR A 63 -8.25 -11.17 -26.90
CA TYR A 63 -8.34 -11.40 -28.34
C TYR A 63 -6.98 -11.35 -29.07
N THR A 64 -5.92 -10.90 -28.39
CA THR A 64 -4.55 -10.83 -28.93
C THR A 64 -3.85 -12.19 -28.88
N TYR A 65 -4.25 -13.05 -27.93
CA TYR A 65 -3.62 -14.34 -27.70
C TYR A 65 -4.08 -15.42 -28.69
N ARG A 66 -3.17 -16.29 -29.12
CA ARG A 66 -3.44 -17.31 -30.16
C ARG A 66 -4.17 -18.57 -29.65
N TYR A 67 -4.70 -18.51 -28.44
CA TYR A 67 -5.43 -19.56 -27.72
C TYR A 67 -6.40 -18.87 -26.77
N ASP A 68 -7.65 -19.32 -26.66
CA ASP A 68 -8.65 -18.67 -25.80
C ASP A 68 -8.30 -18.84 -24.31
N ARG A 69 -7.59 -17.85 -23.73
CA ARG A 69 -7.37 -17.72 -22.29
C ARG A 69 -8.46 -16.83 -21.70
N ILE A 70 -9.13 -17.35 -20.67
CA ILE A 70 -10.18 -16.66 -19.92
C ILE A 70 -9.61 -16.23 -18.57
N TYR A 71 -9.81 -14.96 -18.22
CA TYR A 71 -9.43 -14.36 -16.94
C TYR A 71 -10.70 -14.18 -16.10
N ASP A 72 -10.75 -14.82 -14.93
CA ASP A 72 -11.94 -14.88 -14.06
C ASP A 72 -11.51 -14.96 -12.60
N GLY A 73 -11.95 -13.98 -11.79
CA GLY A 73 -11.50 -13.77 -10.41
C GLY A 73 -10.60 -12.53 -10.23
N CYS A 74 -9.96 -12.44 -9.07
CA CYS A 74 -9.12 -11.31 -8.67
C CYS A 74 -7.63 -11.67 -8.64
N TYR A 75 -6.79 -10.74 -9.11
CA TYR A 75 -5.36 -10.95 -9.35
C TYR A 75 -4.53 -9.72 -8.89
N TRP A 76 -3.26 -9.92 -8.55
CA TRP A 76 -2.38 -8.87 -8.03
C TRP A 76 -1.70 -8.05 -9.15
N THR A 77 -1.87 -6.73 -9.15
CA THR A 77 -1.43 -5.82 -10.24
C THR A 77 0.09 -5.73 -10.43
N LEU A 78 0.85 -5.99 -9.36
CA LEU A 78 2.31 -6.04 -9.37
C LEU A 78 2.88 -7.46 -9.38
N ASP A 79 2.04 -8.49 -9.52
CA ASP A 79 2.55 -9.83 -9.78
C ASP A 79 3.15 -9.86 -11.20
N GLU A 80 4.38 -10.31 -11.32
CA GLU A 80 5.03 -10.44 -12.63
C GLU A 80 4.49 -11.68 -13.37
N GLU A 81 3.74 -12.54 -12.69
CA GLU A 81 3.27 -13.83 -13.17
C GLU A 81 1.74 -13.96 -13.11
N MET A 82 0.97 -13.09 -13.79
CA MET A 82 -0.45 -13.39 -14.06
C MET A 82 -0.58 -14.60 -15.01
N HIS A 83 -0.56 -15.76 -14.35
CA HIS A 83 -0.86 -17.13 -14.77
C HIS A 83 0.12 -17.79 -15.76
N VAL A 84 1.14 -18.46 -15.20
CA VAL A 84 1.57 -19.80 -15.67
C VAL A 84 1.48 -20.89 -14.57
N ILE A 85 0.43 -20.78 -13.70
CA ILE A 85 -0.19 -21.77 -12.75
C ILE A 85 -0.25 -21.35 -11.25
N GLU A 86 0.76 -20.66 -10.72
CA GLU A 86 1.09 -20.44 -9.28
C GLU A 86 1.67 -21.69 -8.57
N ASP A 87 2.69 -21.48 -7.72
CA ASP A 87 3.10 -22.44 -6.68
C ASP A 87 4.25 -21.99 -5.73
N GLN A 88 4.75 -20.73 -5.74
CA GLN A 88 5.35 -19.86 -4.61
C GLN A 88 5.40 -16.84 -4.55
N LEU A 89 4.36 -15.94 -4.64
CA LEU A 89 4.07 -14.88 -3.64
C LEU A 89 4.04 -15.40 -2.17
N ARG A 90 5.17 -15.36 -1.41
CA ARG A 90 5.18 -15.58 0.06
C ARG A 90 4.45 -14.43 0.77
N ARG A 91 3.12 -14.53 0.89
CA ARG A 91 2.36 -13.68 1.82
C ARG A 91 3.08 -13.68 3.19
N PRO A 92 3.38 -12.52 3.80
CA PRO A 92 3.81 -12.49 5.19
C PRO A 92 2.66 -13.02 6.07
N ILE A 93 2.89 -13.72 7.18
CA ILE A 93 4.16 -13.88 7.90
C ILE A 93 4.71 -15.33 7.78
N SER A 94 4.00 -16.24 7.11
CA SER A 94 4.31 -17.68 7.10
C SER A 94 4.15 -18.42 5.76
N MET A 95 3.61 -17.81 4.69
CA MET A 95 2.88 -18.61 3.68
C MET A 95 3.70 -19.40 2.66
N PHE A 96 4.92 -19.00 2.29
CA PHE A 96 5.93 -19.93 1.76
C PHE A 96 6.81 -20.37 2.92
N THR A 97 6.24 -21.23 3.76
CA THR A 97 6.99 -22.26 4.46
C THR A 97 6.69 -23.56 3.72
N THR A 98 7.71 -24.25 3.20
CA THR A 98 7.56 -25.43 2.33
C THR A 98 7.21 -26.71 3.12
N TYR A 99 6.58 -26.56 4.28
CA TYR A 99 6.53 -27.58 5.35
C TYR A 99 5.13 -27.75 5.94
N TRP A 100 4.09 -27.52 5.13
CA TRP A 100 2.70 -27.85 5.48
C TRP A 100 2.46 -29.36 5.42
N LEU A 101 3.06 -30.02 4.42
CA LEU A 101 3.23 -31.47 4.36
C LEU A 101 4.68 -31.80 4.00
N GLN A 102 5.23 -32.88 4.58
CA GLN A 102 6.54 -33.42 4.23
C GLN A 102 6.46 -34.95 4.15
N ALA A 103 7.02 -35.52 3.08
CA ALA A 103 7.11 -36.97 2.92
C ALA A 103 8.08 -37.59 3.94
N GLU A 104 7.76 -38.78 4.47
CA GLU A 104 8.60 -39.42 5.47
C GLU A 104 9.99 -39.78 4.90
N ASN A 105 11.05 -39.28 5.53
CA ASN A 105 12.42 -39.40 5.04
C ASN A 105 12.96 -40.86 4.93
N LYS A 106 12.23 -41.85 5.47
CA LYS A 106 12.57 -43.29 5.39
C LYS A 106 11.78 -44.06 4.33
N ALA A 107 10.76 -43.44 3.71
CA ALA A 107 9.94 -44.05 2.68
C ALA A 107 10.57 -43.90 1.29
N TYR A 108 11.37 -44.89 0.88
CA TYR A 108 11.95 -44.97 -0.46
C TYR A 108 10.85 -45.08 -1.54
N GLY A 109 10.96 -44.29 -2.61
CA GLY A 109 9.99 -44.27 -3.72
C GLY A 109 8.91 -43.19 -3.65
N THR A 110 8.97 -42.27 -2.67
CA THR A 110 8.07 -41.10 -2.58
C THR A 110 8.39 -40.05 -3.65
N ALA A 111 7.40 -39.70 -4.48
CA ALA A 111 7.56 -38.76 -5.60
C ALA A 111 7.56 -37.28 -5.20
N MET A 112 6.74 -36.92 -4.20
CA MET A 112 6.73 -35.60 -3.58
C MET A 112 7.67 -35.58 -2.37
N GLU A 113 8.38 -34.45 -2.17
CA GLU A 113 9.30 -34.25 -1.05
C GLU A 113 8.63 -33.44 0.07
N ARG A 114 8.14 -32.26 -0.29
CA ARG A 114 7.72 -31.17 0.60
C ARG A 114 6.66 -30.32 -0.11
N LEU A 115 5.71 -29.79 0.66
CA LEU A 115 4.62 -28.97 0.17
C LEU A 115 4.34 -27.83 1.18
N GLY A 116 4.33 -26.59 0.71
CA GLY A 116 3.81 -25.42 1.42
C GLY A 116 2.39 -25.06 0.96
N LEU A 117 1.84 -23.94 1.45
CA LEU A 117 0.58 -23.39 0.90
C LEU A 117 0.70 -23.09 -0.61
N TRP A 118 1.92 -22.74 -1.00
CA TRP A 118 2.32 -22.58 -2.38
C TRP A 118 3.44 -23.60 -2.67
N THR A 119 4.66 -23.46 -2.11
CA THR A 119 5.84 -24.22 -2.58
C THR A 119 5.66 -25.73 -2.65
N GLN A 120 5.45 -26.28 -3.86
CA GLN A 120 5.53 -27.73 -4.10
C GLN A 120 6.95 -28.12 -4.54
N CYS A 121 7.48 -29.16 -3.89
CA CYS A 121 8.79 -29.75 -4.14
C CYS A 121 8.65 -31.24 -4.47
N PHE A 122 9.10 -31.65 -5.65
CA PHE A 122 9.07 -33.04 -6.10
C PHE A 122 10.48 -33.63 -6.20
N ARG A 123 10.65 -34.89 -5.77
CA ARG A 123 11.91 -35.64 -5.95
C ARG A 123 12.03 -36.18 -7.37
N SER A 124 10.94 -36.76 -7.86
CA SER A 124 10.78 -37.33 -9.19
C SER A 124 9.31 -37.71 -9.37
N LEU A 125 8.49 -36.76 -9.79
CA LEU A 125 7.10 -37.02 -10.15
C LEU A 125 7.00 -37.26 -11.65
N THR A 126 6.50 -38.44 -12.03
CA THR A 126 6.02 -38.73 -13.39
C THR A 126 4.51 -38.69 -13.38
N VAL A 127 3.90 -38.04 -14.38
CA VAL A 127 2.45 -37.94 -14.48
C VAL A 127 1.90 -39.25 -15.07
N PRO A 128 0.91 -39.94 -14.45
CA PRO A 128 0.42 -41.23 -14.94
C PRO A 128 -0.17 -41.23 -16.37
N LYS A 129 -0.45 -40.05 -16.95
CA LYS A 129 -0.89 -39.87 -18.34
C LYS A 129 0.27 -39.74 -19.35
N ASP A 130 1.51 -39.54 -18.90
CA ASP A 130 2.67 -39.53 -19.80
C ASP A 130 3.11 -40.98 -20.05
N VAL A 131 2.55 -41.57 -21.12
CA VAL A 131 2.69 -42.99 -21.45
C VAL A 131 4.16 -43.39 -21.72
N TYR A 132 4.96 -42.46 -22.24
CA TYR A 132 6.38 -42.66 -22.55
C TYR A 132 7.30 -42.28 -21.38
N ARG A 133 6.77 -41.55 -20.38
CA ARG A 133 7.48 -41.08 -19.17
C ARG A 133 8.72 -40.25 -19.49
N GLU A 134 8.65 -39.42 -20.52
CA GLU A 134 9.79 -38.59 -20.95
C GLU A 134 9.98 -37.36 -20.06
N ARG A 135 8.93 -36.93 -19.34
CA ARG A 135 8.95 -35.76 -18.45
C ARG A 135 8.90 -36.16 -16.97
N PHE A 136 9.92 -35.72 -16.25
CA PHE A 136 10.07 -35.88 -14.80
C PHE A 136 10.05 -34.49 -14.14
N PHE A 137 9.15 -34.28 -13.19
CA PHE A 137 9.10 -33.07 -12.38
C PHE A 137 10.00 -33.26 -11.15
N VAL A 138 11.03 -32.42 -11.04
CA VAL A 138 12.10 -32.48 -10.03
C VAL A 138 12.38 -31.06 -9.51
N GLY A 139 12.61 -30.92 -8.21
CA GLY A 139 12.88 -29.64 -7.54
C GLY A 139 11.62 -28.95 -7.00
N CYS A 140 11.81 -27.75 -6.46
CA CYS A 140 10.74 -26.84 -6.01
C CYS A 140 10.51 -25.74 -7.05
N ARG A 141 9.26 -25.28 -7.25
CA ARG A 141 8.91 -24.31 -8.32
C ARG A 141 8.05 -23.15 -7.79
N TRP A 142 8.38 -21.87 -8.07
CA TRP A 142 7.32 -20.84 -8.21
C TRP A 142 6.73 -21.12 -9.58
N MET A 143 5.63 -21.88 -9.61
CA MET A 143 5.00 -22.24 -10.89
C MET A 143 4.04 -21.15 -11.37
N PHE A 144 4.31 -19.88 -11.04
CA PHE A 144 4.19 -18.79 -11.99
C PHE A 144 5.06 -19.00 -13.27
N ASP A 145 6.13 -19.81 -13.14
CA ASP A 145 7.26 -20.06 -14.06
C ASP A 145 6.97 -19.71 -15.54
N PRO A 146 7.43 -18.55 -16.03
CA PRO A 146 6.79 -17.86 -17.16
C PRO A 146 7.26 -18.39 -18.52
N PHE A 147 6.45 -19.29 -19.11
CA PHE A 147 6.66 -19.83 -20.47
C PHE A 147 5.47 -19.59 -21.42
N THR A 148 4.83 -18.42 -21.36
CA THR A 148 3.72 -18.01 -22.24
C THR A 148 4.03 -16.73 -23.03
N THR A 149 4.11 -16.86 -24.36
CA THR A 149 4.29 -15.76 -25.32
C THR A 149 2.95 -15.08 -25.64
N GLY A 150 2.85 -13.76 -25.42
CA GLY A 150 1.59 -12.99 -25.56
C GLY A 150 1.00 -12.52 -24.23
N TYR A 151 1.80 -12.52 -23.15
CA TYR A 151 1.42 -11.95 -21.85
C TYR A 151 1.69 -10.43 -21.76
N GLU A 152 2.48 -9.89 -22.69
CA GLU A 152 2.97 -8.51 -22.65
C GLU A 152 1.82 -7.50 -22.77
N ASP A 153 0.79 -7.77 -23.60
CA ASP A 153 -0.34 -6.87 -23.84
C ASP A 153 -1.20 -6.62 -22.57
N VAL A 154 -1.58 -7.70 -21.85
CA VAL A 154 -2.31 -7.58 -20.57
C VAL A 154 -1.43 -6.98 -19.47
N ARG A 155 -0.11 -7.24 -19.51
CA ARG A 155 0.84 -6.61 -18.61
C ARG A 155 0.95 -5.10 -18.86
N GLU A 156 0.98 -4.64 -20.11
CA GLU A 156 1.01 -3.21 -20.45
C GLU A 156 -0.27 -2.47 -20.02
N MET A 157 -1.43 -3.12 -20.13
CA MET A 157 -2.70 -2.61 -19.61
C MET A 157 -2.67 -2.41 -18.08
N LEU A 158 -2.24 -3.44 -17.34
CA LEU A 158 -2.27 -3.43 -15.86
C LEU A 158 -1.12 -2.67 -15.22
N GLN A 159 0.06 -2.68 -15.84
CA GLN A 159 1.26 -1.94 -15.41
C GLN A 159 1.45 -0.65 -16.22
N ALA A 160 0.35 -0.05 -16.68
CA ALA A 160 0.34 1.23 -17.39
C ALA A 160 1.20 2.28 -16.63
N PRO A 161 2.13 3.01 -17.29
CA PRO A 161 3.14 3.80 -16.58
C PRO A 161 2.59 4.84 -15.59
N PHE A 162 1.39 5.38 -15.85
CA PHE A 162 0.73 6.29 -14.92
C PHE A 162 0.22 5.58 -13.66
N PHE A 163 -0.31 4.35 -13.78
CA PHE A 163 -0.84 3.60 -12.64
C PHE A 163 0.29 3.10 -11.74
N VAL A 164 1.41 2.66 -12.34
CA VAL A 164 2.66 2.37 -11.58
C VAL A 164 3.17 3.63 -10.87
N THR A 165 3.07 4.81 -11.52
CA THR A 165 3.40 6.09 -10.89
C THR A 165 2.50 6.40 -9.69
N VAL A 166 1.18 6.13 -9.79
CA VAL A 166 0.21 6.27 -8.68
C VAL A 166 0.55 5.31 -7.53
N GLN A 167 0.78 4.02 -7.81
CA GLN A 167 1.18 3.01 -6.83
C GLN A 167 2.42 3.44 -6.03
N VAL A 168 3.48 3.88 -6.72
CA VAL A 168 4.74 4.31 -6.10
C VAL A 168 4.54 5.54 -5.22
N PHE A 169 3.88 6.59 -5.72
CA PHE A 169 3.68 7.81 -4.93
C PHE A 169 2.69 7.64 -3.78
N PHE A 170 1.62 6.85 -3.94
CA PHE A 170 0.70 6.57 -2.84
C PHE A 170 1.34 5.65 -1.78
N THR A 171 2.32 4.82 -2.15
CA THR A 171 3.16 4.07 -1.19
C THR A 171 4.09 4.98 -0.41
N PHE A 172 4.71 5.99 -1.04
CA PHE A 172 5.49 6.99 -0.30
C PHE A 172 4.61 7.83 0.64
N CYS A 173 3.38 8.19 0.23
CA CYS A 173 2.39 8.79 1.13
C CYS A 173 2.11 7.89 2.34
N PHE A 174 1.59 6.67 2.12
CA PHE A 174 1.24 5.70 3.17
C PHE A 174 2.39 5.40 4.14
N THR A 175 3.62 5.21 3.63
CA THR A 175 4.80 4.92 4.48
C THR A 175 5.23 6.11 5.32
N LEU A 176 5.06 7.34 4.85
CA LEU A 176 5.27 8.54 5.65
C LEU A 176 4.12 8.77 6.64
N SER A 177 2.85 8.55 6.27
CA SER A 177 1.72 8.63 7.21
C SER A 177 1.85 7.63 8.37
N LEU A 178 2.51 6.48 8.18
CA LEU A 178 2.88 5.57 9.27
C LEU A 178 3.93 6.18 10.23
N ILE A 179 4.90 6.93 9.72
CA ILE A 179 5.89 7.67 10.51
C ILE A 179 5.21 8.85 11.25
N GLY A 180 4.37 9.62 10.55
CA GLY A 180 3.52 10.67 11.13
C GLY A 180 2.60 10.17 12.24
N THR A 181 2.12 8.92 12.14
CA THR A 181 1.37 8.24 13.23
C THR A 181 2.24 7.97 14.45
N ALA A 182 3.48 7.51 14.27
CA ALA A 182 4.41 7.33 15.39
C ALA A 182 4.80 8.68 16.04
N LEU A 183 5.05 9.72 15.24
CA LEU A 183 5.37 11.07 15.72
C LEU A 183 4.19 11.71 16.47
N THR A 184 2.97 11.58 15.94
CA THR A 184 1.74 12.04 16.61
C THR A 184 1.48 11.24 17.89
N GLY A 185 1.75 9.92 17.87
CA GLY A 185 1.69 9.06 19.06
C GLY A 185 2.62 9.53 20.17
N ILE A 186 3.85 9.95 19.84
CA ILE A 186 4.79 10.53 20.82
C ILE A 186 4.22 11.82 21.41
N LEU A 187 3.69 12.74 20.58
CA LEU A 187 3.11 14.01 21.04
C LEU A 187 1.90 13.84 21.98
N VAL A 188 1.10 12.78 21.79
CA VAL A 188 -0.14 12.54 22.56
C VAL A 188 0.10 11.65 23.80
N LEU A 189 0.95 10.62 23.70
CA LEU A 189 1.16 9.62 24.76
C LEU A 189 2.38 9.92 25.64
N CYS A 190 3.31 10.74 25.18
CA CYS A 190 4.54 11.10 25.90
C CYS A 190 4.75 12.63 25.88
N PRO A 191 3.91 13.43 26.57
CA PRO A 191 4.08 14.88 26.63
C PRO A 191 5.37 15.27 27.37
N GLY A 192 6.16 16.19 26.82
CA GLY A 192 7.44 16.61 27.40
C GLY A 192 8.05 17.85 26.74
N GLU A 193 8.25 18.91 27.53
CA GLU A 193 8.65 20.24 27.05
C GLU A 193 9.95 20.25 26.23
N ASP A 194 10.94 19.43 26.62
CA ASP A 194 12.27 19.39 25.99
C ASP A 194 12.25 18.92 24.52
N PHE A 195 11.27 18.10 24.13
CA PHE A 195 11.21 17.49 22.80
C PHE A 195 9.94 17.77 21.99
N GLU A 196 8.83 18.24 22.59
CA GLU A 196 7.55 18.49 21.89
C GLU A 196 7.76 19.36 20.63
N ARG A 197 8.52 20.45 20.74
CA ARG A 197 8.90 21.32 19.60
C ARG A 197 9.67 20.62 18.50
N SER A 198 10.60 19.73 18.89
CA SER A 198 11.44 19.00 17.95
C SER A 198 10.64 17.94 17.20
N VAL A 199 9.75 17.25 17.90
CA VAL A 199 8.82 16.27 17.31
C VAL A 199 7.79 16.96 16.43
N LEU A 200 7.15 18.05 16.87
CA LEU A 200 6.25 18.88 16.05
C LEU A 200 6.95 19.38 14.78
N LYS A 201 8.21 19.81 14.88
CA LYS A 201 9.00 20.24 13.71
C LYS A 201 9.19 19.11 12.69
N ILE A 202 9.46 17.89 13.16
CA ILE A 202 9.64 16.73 12.28
C ILE A 202 8.27 16.33 11.70
N ALA A 203 7.24 16.23 12.52
CA ALA A 203 5.88 15.82 12.13
C ALA A 203 5.28 16.72 11.04
N TYR A 204 5.33 18.06 11.17
CA TYR A 204 4.75 18.92 10.13
C TYR A 204 5.52 18.82 8.79
N ILE A 205 6.84 18.57 8.83
CA ILE A 205 7.65 18.38 7.62
C ILE A 205 7.32 17.04 6.97
N ASP A 206 7.27 15.97 7.77
CA ASP A 206 6.90 14.61 7.37
C ASP A 206 5.52 14.58 6.68
N LEU A 207 4.50 15.18 7.30
CA LEU A 207 3.16 15.24 6.72
C LEU A 207 3.06 16.10 5.46
N PHE A 208 3.84 17.19 5.31
CA PHE A 208 3.87 17.92 4.03
C PHE A 208 4.51 17.11 2.90
N VAL A 209 5.47 16.24 3.20
CA VAL A 209 6.09 15.34 2.21
C VAL A 209 5.15 14.17 1.87
N ALA A 210 4.48 13.60 2.88
CA ALA A 210 3.42 12.59 2.70
C ALA A 210 2.29 13.12 1.81
N TRP A 211 1.76 14.31 2.15
CA TRP A 211 0.76 15.01 1.37
C TRP A 211 1.22 15.25 -0.08
N PHE A 212 2.45 15.72 -0.29
CA PHE A 212 2.93 16.04 -1.64
C PHE A 212 2.94 14.80 -2.55
N PHE A 213 3.37 13.64 -2.05
CA PHE A 213 3.31 12.39 -2.81
C PHE A 213 1.87 11.89 -2.99
N GLY A 214 1.04 11.96 -1.95
CA GLY A 214 -0.38 11.58 -2.03
C GLY A 214 -1.16 12.44 -3.03
N PHE A 215 -0.86 13.74 -3.08
CA PHE A 215 -1.44 14.71 -4.01
C PHE A 215 -1.06 14.42 -5.47
N ILE A 216 0.21 14.06 -5.73
CA ILE A 216 0.64 13.60 -7.07
C ILE A 216 -0.12 12.33 -7.46
N ALA A 217 -0.18 11.32 -6.59
CA ALA A 217 -0.88 10.06 -6.87
C ALA A 217 -2.38 10.28 -7.16
N VAL A 218 -3.06 11.08 -6.33
CA VAL A 218 -4.49 11.39 -6.48
C VAL A 218 -4.77 12.17 -7.77
N ILE A 219 -3.91 13.12 -8.15
CA ILE A 219 -4.07 13.89 -9.40
C ILE A 219 -3.76 13.03 -10.63
N VAL A 220 -2.70 12.23 -10.63
CA VAL A 220 -2.36 11.37 -11.78
C VAL A 220 -3.47 10.33 -12.00
N PHE A 221 -4.00 9.72 -10.93
CA PHE A 221 -5.14 8.82 -11.07
C PHE A 221 -6.42 9.55 -11.51
N GLY A 222 -6.72 10.71 -10.93
CA GLY A 222 -7.91 11.51 -11.30
C GLY A 222 -7.88 12.09 -12.71
N ALA A 223 -6.70 12.18 -13.34
CA ALA A 223 -6.52 12.68 -14.70
C ALA A 223 -6.39 11.57 -15.77
N MET A 224 -6.14 10.31 -15.38
CA MET A 224 -5.82 9.22 -16.31
C MET A 224 -6.54 7.89 -16.02
N GLY A 225 -7.09 7.68 -14.83
CA GLY A 225 -7.84 6.47 -14.46
C GLY A 225 -9.21 6.35 -15.14
N ASP A 226 -9.71 7.46 -15.71
CA ASP A 226 -10.91 7.57 -16.54
C ASP A 226 -10.55 7.66 -18.05
N ASN A 227 -9.31 7.33 -18.43
CA ASN A 227 -8.89 7.40 -19.83
C ASN A 227 -9.34 6.17 -20.63
N ARG A 228 -9.73 6.42 -21.88
CA ARG A 228 -10.34 5.45 -22.80
C ARG A 228 -9.47 4.25 -23.13
N ASP A 229 -8.17 4.41 -23.00
CA ASP A 229 -7.15 3.45 -23.45
C ASP A 229 -6.62 2.57 -22.30
N TRP A 230 -7.15 2.68 -21.06
CA TRP A 230 -6.61 1.95 -19.90
C TRP A 230 -7.38 0.67 -19.51
N MET A 231 -8.72 0.72 -19.44
CA MET A 231 -9.54 -0.41 -18.99
C MET A 231 -10.64 -0.77 -19.99
N PRO A 232 -10.98 -2.05 -20.18
CA PRO A 232 -12.09 -2.47 -21.04
C PRO A 232 -13.41 -1.83 -20.61
N HIS A 233 -14.23 -1.40 -21.58
CA HIS A 233 -15.50 -0.71 -21.35
C HIS A 233 -15.37 0.49 -20.40
N TRP A 234 -14.37 1.35 -20.66
CA TRP A 234 -14.10 2.59 -19.91
C TRP A 234 -15.33 3.48 -19.70
N ASP A 235 -16.27 3.48 -20.63
CA ASP A 235 -17.53 4.21 -20.62
C ASP A 235 -18.55 3.69 -19.59
N HIS A 236 -18.34 2.48 -19.09
CA HIS A 236 -19.10 1.84 -18.00
C HIS A 236 -18.30 1.74 -16.69
N ASN A 237 -17.09 2.33 -16.64
CA ASN A 237 -16.23 2.32 -15.46
C ASN A 237 -16.27 3.68 -14.76
N HIS A 238 -16.26 3.68 -13.43
CA HIS A 238 -16.37 4.88 -12.61
C HIS A 238 -15.36 4.89 -11.47
N LEU A 239 -14.88 6.09 -11.12
CA LEU A 239 -14.03 6.32 -9.95
C LEU A 239 -14.82 5.94 -8.68
N SER A 240 -14.35 4.92 -7.97
CA SER A 240 -15.11 4.27 -6.91
C SER A 240 -14.73 4.78 -5.52
N TRP A 241 -15.46 4.30 -4.51
CA TRP A 241 -15.53 4.91 -3.17
C TRP A 241 -14.17 5.04 -2.47
N SER A 242 -13.20 4.17 -2.72
CA SER A 242 -11.93 4.19 -2.01
C SER A 242 -10.90 5.13 -2.63
N TYR A 243 -11.01 5.45 -3.93
CA TYR A 243 -10.35 6.63 -4.50
C TYR A 243 -10.89 7.92 -3.86
N GLY A 244 -12.20 7.99 -3.62
CA GLY A 244 -12.82 9.06 -2.83
C GLY A 244 -12.20 9.21 -1.43
N LEU A 245 -11.88 8.11 -0.76
CA LEU A 245 -11.16 8.12 0.52
C LEU A 245 -9.68 8.52 0.39
N ALA A 246 -8.99 8.23 -0.73
CA ALA A 246 -7.66 8.79 -0.99
C ALA A 246 -7.70 10.32 -1.07
N VAL A 247 -8.66 10.88 -1.83
CA VAL A 247 -8.86 12.33 -1.95
C VAL A 247 -9.11 12.97 -0.58
N VAL A 248 -10.05 12.42 0.19
CA VAL A 248 -10.36 12.91 1.55
C VAL A 248 -9.16 12.78 2.50
N GLY A 249 -8.45 11.66 2.45
CA GLY A 249 -7.26 11.39 3.26
C GLY A 249 -6.14 12.39 3.01
N VAL A 250 -5.77 12.59 1.74
CA VAL A 250 -4.71 13.53 1.33
C VAL A 250 -5.08 14.98 1.67
N VAL A 251 -6.35 15.38 1.49
CA VAL A 251 -6.81 16.73 1.89
C VAL A 251 -6.79 16.92 3.41
N ALA A 252 -7.19 15.91 4.19
CA ALA A 252 -7.11 15.96 5.64
C ALA A 252 -5.66 15.96 6.16
N GLU A 253 -4.75 15.22 5.51
CA GLU A 253 -3.32 15.21 5.86
C GLU A 253 -2.66 16.58 5.63
N PHE A 254 -3.02 17.30 4.56
CA PHE A 254 -2.61 18.70 4.36
C PHE A 254 -3.06 19.62 5.49
N VAL A 255 -4.33 19.50 5.92
CA VAL A 255 -4.86 20.30 7.03
C VAL A 255 -4.15 19.96 8.34
N ALA A 256 -3.84 18.68 8.60
CA ALA A 256 -3.03 18.27 9.75
C ALA A 256 -1.60 18.84 9.71
N ALA A 257 -0.93 18.80 8.55
CA ALA A 257 0.40 19.37 8.35
C ALA A 257 0.41 20.88 8.62
N VAL A 258 -0.60 21.62 8.15
CA VAL A 258 -0.77 23.05 8.43
C VAL A 258 -1.00 23.31 9.93
N LEU A 259 -1.80 22.48 10.62
CA LEU A 259 -2.04 22.62 12.05
C LEU A 259 -0.77 22.38 12.89
N PHE A 260 -0.05 21.28 12.68
CA PHE A 260 1.22 21.04 13.38
C PHE A 260 2.29 22.09 13.06
N TRP A 261 2.28 22.64 11.84
CA TRP A 261 3.13 23.79 11.49
C TRP A 261 2.77 25.04 12.29
N VAL A 262 1.48 25.36 12.43
CA VAL A 262 1.00 26.49 13.25
C VAL A 262 1.38 26.30 14.73
N GLU A 263 1.23 25.09 15.28
CA GLU A 263 1.62 24.78 16.67
C GLU A 263 3.13 24.92 16.88
N TYR A 264 3.96 24.37 15.98
CA TYR A 264 5.41 24.58 15.97
C TYR A 264 5.78 26.09 15.93
N ARG A 265 5.07 26.88 15.11
CA ARG A 265 5.28 28.34 15.02
C ARG A 265 4.87 29.06 16.31
N ILE A 266 3.82 28.61 16.99
CA ILE A 266 3.38 29.14 18.29
C ILE A 266 4.43 28.81 19.38
N GLN A 267 4.88 27.56 19.50
CA GLN A 267 5.91 27.19 20.47
C GLN A 267 7.21 27.94 20.26
N LYS A 268 7.74 27.98 19.03
CA LYS A 268 8.96 28.74 18.71
C LYS A 268 8.86 30.22 19.11
N ARG A 269 7.65 30.80 19.04
CA ARG A 269 7.39 32.17 19.50
C ARG A 269 7.31 32.26 21.04
N LYS A 270 6.66 31.31 21.72
CA LYS A 270 6.64 31.21 23.20
C LYS A 270 8.06 31.15 23.78
N GLU A 271 8.93 30.31 23.23
CA GLU A 271 10.33 30.18 23.65
C GLU A 271 11.14 31.46 23.46
N SER A 272 11.05 32.08 22.27
CA SER A 272 11.77 33.32 21.98
C SER A 272 11.34 34.46 22.90
N TYR A 273 10.05 34.53 23.26
CA TYR A 273 9.60 35.43 24.32
C TYR A 273 10.16 35.06 25.70
N ARG A 274 10.17 33.76 26.09
CA ARG A 274 10.71 33.31 27.38
C ARG A 274 12.21 33.64 27.51
N GLN A 275 12.99 33.44 26.45
CA GLN A 275 14.40 33.82 26.38
C GLN A 275 14.60 35.33 26.54
N ASN A 276 13.90 36.14 25.75
CA ASN A 276 14.03 37.61 25.81
C ASN A 276 13.65 38.18 27.19
N HIS A 277 12.52 37.74 27.78
CA HIS A 277 12.09 38.21 29.10
C HIS A 277 13.01 37.70 30.23
N GLY A 278 13.53 36.46 30.12
CA GLY A 278 14.50 35.91 31.07
C GLY A 278 15.81 36.70 31.12
N VAL A 279 16.28 37.21 29.96
CA VAL A 279 17.44 38.11 29.90
C VAL A 279 17.17 39.41 30.66
N PHE A 280 16.04 40.08 30.39
CA PHE A 280 15.71 41.35 31.07
C PHE A 280 15.60 41.20 32.60
N THR A 281 15.08 40.08 33.12
CA THR A 281 15.03 39.84 34.57
C THR A 281 16.40 39.65 35.23
N LEU A 282 17.41 39.19 34.48
CA LEU A 282 18.79 38.98 34.97
C LEU A 282 19.66 40.26 34.89
N GLU A 283 19.18 41.30 34.23
CA GLU A 283 19.80 42.64 34.24
C GLU A 283 19.19 43.50 35.36
N GLY A 284 17.87 43.51 35.50
CA GLY A 284 17.15 44.26 36.55
C GLY A 284 17.35 43.77 37.99
N THR A 285 18.17 42.73 38.21
CA THR A 285 18.55 42.20 39.53
C THR A 285 20.03 42.45 39.89
N LYS A 286 20.74 43.25 39.09
CA LYS A 286 22.18 43.60 39.29
C LYS A 286 22.41 45.04 39.78
N THR A 287 21.36 45.71 40.25
CA THR A 287 21.36 47.10 40.78
C THR A 287 20.85 47.11 42.20
#